data_AF-A0A2T3GLE5-F1
#
_entry.id   AF-A0A2T3GLE5-F1
#
_cell.length_a   1.000
_cell.length_b   1.000
_cell.length_c   1.000
_cell.angle_alpha   90.00
_cell.angle_beta   90.00
_cell.angle_gamma   90.00
#
_symmetry.space_group_name_H-M   'P 1'
#
loop_
_entity.id
_entity.type
_entity.pdbx_description
1 polymer ?
#
loop_
_entity_poly.entity_id
_entity_poly.type
_entity_poly.pdbx_seq_one_letter_code
_entity_poly.pdbx_strand_id
1 'polypeptide(L)'
;MVSPQAIMWRPITYFSDAVFNDEDELDHFKFVGYTENNTPFDIRAYLGHPPQTVTLYLPSEINQDDAIQEQIETAIRALDIPESALAWRRGQQIQYGELTRQAQDRLREPEARVLVLKIISTFSGHQASTGKIKDRVPDFYDLSNDDLAPSLTRKGEAIWRQIIGNVKVHHKGSKSIFTQGLAEIIPGGIKLTDKGYDYLKSIGFAS
;
A
#
# COMPACT_ATOMS: atom_id res chain seq x y z
N MET A 1 7.73 -3.80 26.34
CA MET A 1 7.51 -2.62 25.50
C MET A 1 7.78 -3.01 24.07
N VAL A 2 6.81 -2.84 23.17
CA VAL A 2 6.99 -3.17 21.75
C VAL A 2 7.67 -1.98 21.08
N SER A 3 8.77 -2.22 20.37
CA SER A 3 9.52 -1.15 19.70
C SER A 3 9.14 -1.06 18.23
N PRO A 4 9.06 0.15 17.65
CA PRO A 4 8.85 0.32 16.21
C PRO A 4 10.07 -0.23 15.45
N GLN A 5 9.80 -0.96 14.36
CA GLN A 5 10.84 -1.62 13.56
C GLN A 5 11.02 -0.94 12.20
N ALA A 6 9.94 -0.41 11.62
CA ALA A 6 9.97 0.39 10.40
C ALA A 6 8.77 1.35 10.34
N ILE A 7 8.89 2.45 9.60
CA ILE A 7 7.82 3.40 9.33
C ILE A 7 7.67 3.55 7.82
N MET A 8 6.44 3.46 7.32
CA MET A 8 6.14 3.41 5.89
C MET A 8 5.08 4.45 5.53
N TRP A 9 5.25 5.13 4.40
CA TRP A 9 4.35 6.14 3.84
C TRP A 9 3.15 5.52 3.13
N ARG A 10 2.28 4.79 3.82
CA ARG A 10 0.98 4.40 3.26
C ARG A 10 -0.06 4.42 4.37
N PRO A 11 -1.31 4.83 4.10
CA PRO A 11 -2.38 4.73 5.08
C PRO A 11 -2.67 3.25 5.37
N ILE A 12 -3.19 2.93 6.55
CA ILE A 12 -3.49 1.54 6.90
C ILE A 12 -4.49 0.86 5.95
N THR A 13 -5.40 1.65 5.36
CA THR A 13 -6.35 1.20 4.33
C THR A 13 -5.69 0.76 3.03
N TYR A 14 -4.41 1.11 2.81
CA TYR A 14 -3.63 0.57 1.70
C TYR A 14 -3.35 -0.93 1.87
N PHE A 15 -3.23 -1.41 3.10
CA PHE A 15 -2.72 -2.74 3.40
C PHE A 15 -3.82 -3.77 3.64
N SER A 16 -5.00 -3.35 4.11
CA SER A 16 -6.15 -4.23 4.28
C SER A 16 -7.48 -3.49 4.20
N ASP A 17 -8.52 -4.20 3.77
CA ASP A 17 -9.91 -3.77 3.90
C ASP A 17 -10.52 -4.06 5.28
N ALA A 18 -9.86 -4.90 6.10
CA ALA A 18 -10.23 -5.25 7.45
C ALA A 18 -9.23 -4.64 8.45
N VAL A 19 -9.55 -3.46 8.95
CA VAL A 19 -8.71 -2.72 9.92
C VAL A 19 -9.33 -2.83 11.31
N PHE A 20 -8.51 -3.25 12.29
CA PHE A 20 -8.92 -3.38 13.68
C PHE A 20 -8.50 -2.15 14.48
N ASN A 21 -9.14 -1.93 15.63
CA ASN A 21 -8.78 -0.86 16.57
C ASN A 21 -8.37 -1.50 17.89
N ASP A 22 -7.36 -0.94 18.54
CA ASP A 22 -6.88 -1.35 19.86
C ASP A 22 -6.29 -0.13 20.59
N GLU A 23 -5.88 -0.34 21.84
CA GLU A 23 -5.26 0.69 22.68
C GLU A 23 -4.04 0.13 23.43
N ASP A 24 -3.02 0.98 23.59
CA ASP A 24 -1.90 0.69 24.49
C ASP A 24 -1.71 1.83 25.49
N GLU A 25 -0.66 1.75 26.30
CA GLU A 25 -0.34 2.76 27.32
C GLU A 25 -0.03 4.15 26.72
N LEU A 26 0.19 4.25 25.40
CA LEU A 26 0.55 5.49 24.72
C LEU A 26 -0.66 6.13 24.05
N ASP A 27 -1.41 5.40 23.23
CA ASP A 27 -2.50 5.95 22.40
C ASP A 27 -3.44 4.85 21.85
N HIS A 28 -4.56 5.28 21.28
CA HIS A 28 -5.39 4.41 20.43
C HIS A 28 -4.76 4.25 19.05
N PHE A 29 -4.82 3.04 18.51
CA PHE A 29 -4.28 2.76 17.18
C PHE A 29 -5.18 1.84 16.37
N LYS A 30 -5.01 1.95 15.05
CA LYS A 30 -5.53 0.97 14.10
C LYS A 30 -4.45 -0.02 13.75
N PHE A 31 -4.78 -1.30 13.57
CA PHE A 31 -3.78 -2.29 13.18
C PHE A 31 -4.29 -3.33 12.18
N VAL A 32 -3.32 -3.97 11.51
CA VAL A 32 -3.50 -5.17 10.69
C VAL A 32 -2.39 -6.15 11.05
N GLY A 33 -2.75 -7.40 11.34
CA GLY A 33 -1.82 -8.48 11.65
C GLY A 33 -1.54 -9.34 10.43
N TYR A 34 -0.29 -9.78 10.31
CA TYR A 34 0.21 -10.64 9.25
C TYR A 34 0.97 -11.83 9.85
N THR A 35 1.18 -12.85 9.05
CA THR A 35 2.07 -13.97 9.38
C THR A 35 2.84 -14.36 8.13
N GLU A 36 4.15 -14.24 8.17
CA GLU A 36 5.05 -14.62 7.07
C GLU A 36 6.10 -15.59 7.63
N ASN A 37 6.31 -16.73 6.97
CA ASN A 37 7.21 -17.79 7.45
C ASN A 37 6.99 -18.18 8.92
N ASN A 38 5.73 -18.35 9.34
CA ASN A 38 5.30 -18.61 10.73
C ASN A 38 5.70 -17.54 11.75
N THR A 39 6.16 -16.37 11.29
CA THR A 39 6.50 -15.25 12.15
C THR A 39 5.40 -14.20 12.05
N PRO A 40 4.65 -13.94 13.15
CA PRO A 40 3.65 -12.90 13.14
C PRO A 40 4.32 -11.53 13.15
N PHE A 41 3.71 -10.57 12.50
CA PHE A 41 4.04 -9.15 12.63
C PHE A 41 2.76 -8.33 12.47
N ASP A 42 2.78 -7.09 12.92
CA ASP A 42 1.65 -6.19 12.74
C ASP A 42 2.11 -4.82 12.28
N ILE A 43 1.23 -4.11 11.57
CA ILE A 43 1.41 -2.70 11.25
C ILE A 43 0.35 -1.90 11.98
N ARG A 44 0.75 -0.75 12.54
CA ARG A 44 -0.14 0.13 13.31
C ARG A 44 -0.16 1.53 12.74
N ALA A 45 -1.32 2.17 12.76
CA ALA A 45 -1.50 3.59 12.51
C ALA A 45 -1.99 4.25 13.81
N TYR A 46 -1.10 4.97 14.48
CA TYR A 46 -1.38 5.75 15.68
C TYR A 46 -1.96 7.12 15.30
N LEU A 47 -2.87 7.65 16.12
CA LEU A 47 -3.47 8.97 15.87
C LEU A 47 -2.44 10.10 15.97
N GLY A 48 -1.46 9.98 16.87
CA GLY A 48 -0.37 10.95 17.03
C GLY A 48 0.77 10.88 16.00
N HIS A 49 0.81 9.85 15.14
CA HIS A 49 1.85 9.74 14.10
C HIS A 49 1.51 10.62 12.88
N PRO A 50 2.50 10.98 12.04
CA PRO A 50 2.22 11.67 10.80
C PRO A 50 1.13 10.95 10.01
N PRO A 51 0.15 11.69 9.47
CA PRO A 51 -0.96 11.10 8.76
C PRO A 51 -0.43 10.27 7.59
N GLN A 52 -1.18 9.22 7.23
CA GLN A 52 -0.84 8.34 6.11
C GLN A 52 0.47 7.56 6.30
N THR A 53 0.88 7.34 7.55
CA THR A 53 1.96 6.42 7.88
C THR A 53 1.43 5.21 8.64
N VAL A 54 2.16 4.10 8.51
CA VAL A 54 2.04 2.95 9.40
C VAL A 54 3.41 2.59 9.95
N THR A 55 3.41 1.95 11.11
CA THR A 55 4.62 1.50 11.78
C THR A 55 4.58 -0.02 11.93
N LEU A 56 5.65 -0.69 11.50
CA LEU A 56 5.84 -2.13 11.61
C LEU A 56 6.31 -2.49 13.03
N TYR A 57 5.68 -3.50 13.62
CA TYR A 57 6.04 -4.07 14.91
C TYR A 57 6.28 -5.57 14.76
N LEU A 58 7.28 -6.05 15.49
CA LEU A 58 7.64 -7.47 15.58
C LEU A 58 7.39 -7.99 17.01
N PRO A 59 7.18 -9.31 17.17
CA PRO A 59 7.08 -9.96 18.47
C PRO A 59 8.32 -9.69 19.32
N SER A 60 8.12 -9.54 20.64
CA SER A 60 9.20 -9.20 21.58
C SER A 60 10.28 -10.27 21.72
N GLU A 61 9.96 -11.49 21.30
CA GLU A 61 10.84 -12.66 21.24
C GLU A 61 11.95 -12.46 20.18
N ILE A 62 11.71 -11.62 19.16
CA ILE A 62 12.68 -11.28 18.12
C ILE A 62 13.49 -10.08 18.58
N ASN A 63 14.58 -10.34 19.31
CA ASN A 63 15.37 -9.31 19.98
C ASN A 63 16.83 -9.21 19.53
N GLN A 64 17.29 -10.10 18.64
CA GLN A 64 18.62 -10.04 18.05
C GLN A 64 18.61 -9.13 16.81
N ASP A 65 19.56 -8.21 16.72
CA ASP A 65 19.55 -7.18 15.66
C ASP A 65 19.54 -7.78 14.24
N ASP A 66 20.32 -8.83 13.98
CA ASP A 66 20.34 -9.51 12.67
C ASP A 66 18.98 -10.15 12.33
N ALA A 67 18.35 -10.81 13.31
CA ALA A 67 17.03 -11.41 13.14
C ALA A 67 15.95 -10.33 12.90
N ILE A 68 16.08 -9.18 13.58
CA ILE A 68 15.16 -8.05 13.37
C ILE A 68 15.29 -7.50 11.95
N GLN A 69 16.51 -7.31 11.44
CA GLN A 69 16.71 -6.82 10.07
C GLN A 69 16.14 -7.79 9.04
N GLU A 70 16.40 -9.09 9.20
CA GLU A 70 15.85 -10.13 8.32
C GLU A 70 14.31 -10.12 8.31
N GLN A 71 13.69 -9.95 9.48
CA GLN A 71 12.23 -9.90 9.59
C GLN A 71 11.63 -8.60 9.04
N ILE A 72 12.31 -7.46 9.19
CA ILE A 72 11.91 -6.21 8.53
C ILE A 72 11.93 -6.40 7.01
N GLU A 73 12.99 -6.97 6.44
CA GLU A 73 13.08 -7.23 5.00
C GLU A 73 12.03 -8.22 4.50
N THR A 74 11.69 -9.22 5.31
CA THR A 74 10.64 -10.19 5.02
C THR A 74 9.27 -9.53 5.01
N ALA A 75 8.96 -8.74 6.04
CA ALA A 75 7.70 -7.99 6.14
C ALA A 75 7.53 -6.97 5.00
N ILE A 76 8.56 -6.18 4.68
CA ILE A 76 8.50 -5.19 3.59
C ILE A 76 8.23 -5.87 2.24
N ARG A 77 8.86 -7.03 1.99
CA ARG A 77 8.60 -7.83 0.79
C ARG A 77 7.17 -8.36 0.75
N ALA A 78 6.66 -8.88 1.87
CA ALA A 78 5.30 -9.40 1.97
C ALA A 78 4.25 -8.29 1.75
N LEU A 79 4.50 -7.08 2.23
CA LEU A 79 3.61 -5.92 2.08
C LEU A 79 3.60 -5.32 0.65
N ASP A 80 4.51 -5.77 -0.23
CA ASP A 80 4.64 -5.36 -1.64
C ASP A 80 4.63 -3.83 -1.83
N ILE A 81 5.42 -3.12 -1.01
CA ILE A 81 5.63 -1.67 -1.13
C ILE A 81 6.99 -1.35 -1.76
N PRO A 82 7.14 -0.22 -2.48
CA PRO A 82 8.44 0.21 -2.97
C PRO A 82 9.33 0.70 -1.83
N GLU A 83 10.65 0.51 -1.95
CA GLU A 83 11.63 1.01 -0.97
C GLU A 83 11.53 2.53 -0.74
N SER A 84 11.09 3.29 -1.76
CA SER A 84 10.86 4.74 -1.61
C SER A 84 9.77 5.09 -0.59
N ALA A 85 8.84 4.17 -0.31
CA ALA A 85 7.81 4.35 0.70
C ALA A 85 8.34 4.14 2.12
N LEU A 86 9.54 3.60 2.30
CA LEU A 86 10.14 3.41 3.61
C LEU A 86 10.67 4.75 4.13
N ALA A 87 10.03 5.27 5.18
CA ALA A 87 10.45 6.52 5.83
C ALA A 87 11.63 6.29 6.77
N TRP A 88 11.63 5.14 7.46
CA TRP A 88 12.66 4.76 8.42
C TRP A 88 12.62 3.24 8.68
N ARG A 89 13.77 2.66 9.01
CA ARG A 89 13.86 1.31 9.62
C ARG A 89 14.88 1.26 10.75
N ARG A 90 14.70 0.33 11.68
CA ARG A 90 15.61 0.12 12.81
C ARG A 90 17.05 -0.06 12.32
N GLY A 91 18.00 0.55 13.03
CA GLY A 91 19.40 0.64 12.62
C GLY A 91 19.74 1.90 11.81
N GLN A 92 18.74 2.59 11.25
CA GLN A 92 18.94 3.93 10.67
C GLN A 92 18.83 5.01 11.76
N GLN A 93 19.62 6.08 11.61
CA GLN A 93 19.49 7.26 12.46
C GLN A 93 18.13 7.93 12.21
N ILE A 94 17.38 8.17 13.28
CA ILE A 94 16.14 8.95 13.22
C ILE A 94 16.44 10.41 13.56
N GLN A 95 15.99 11.33 12.71
CA GLN A 95 15.93 12.75 13.05
C GLN A 95 14.56 13.01 13.66
N TYR A 96 14.54 13.26 14.97
CA TYR A 96 13.30 13.45 15.71
C TYR A 96 12.51 14.64 15.14
N GLY A 97 11.23 14.43 14.81
CA GLY A 97 10.33 15.47 14.32
C GLY A 97 10.26 15.64 12.80
N GLU A 98 11.08 14.96 12.00
CA GLU A 98 11.04 15.06 10.54
C GLU A 98 10.98 13.67 9.88
N LEU A 99 9.77 13.19 9.63
CA LEU A 99 9.55 12.17 8.60
C LEU A 99 9.29 12.91 7.29
N THR A 100 10.30 12.94 6.41
CA THR A 100 10.16 13.55 5.09
C THR A 100 9.83 12.47 4.06
N ARG A 101 8.73 12.65 3.34
CA ARG A 101 8.40 11.79 2.20
C ARG A 101 9.33 12.10 1.04
N GLN A 102 10.02 11.07 0.55
CA GLN A 102 10.96 11.23 -0.56
C GLN A 102 10.21 11.59 -1.84
N ALA A 103 10.74 12.50 -2.67
CA ALA A 103 10.14 12.84 -3.96
C ALA A 103 10.00 11.61 -4.88
N GLN A 104 10.87 10.61 -4.72
CA GLN A 104 10.83 9.38 -5.49
C GLN A 104 9.65 8.46 -5.12
N ASP A 105 9.00 8.70 -3.96
CA ASP A 105 7.81 8.00 -3.48
C ASP A 105 6.50 8.54 -4.07
N ARG A 106 6.54 8.76 -5.38
CA ARG A 106 5.36 9.04 -6.21
C ARG A 106 4.77 7.73 -6.72
N LEU A 107 3.48 7.74 -7.03
CA LEU A 107 2.79 6.59 -7.61
C LEU A 107 3.45 6.21 -8.94
N ARG A 108 3.70 4.92 -9.14
CA ARG A 108 4.23 4.35 -10.38
C ARG A 108 3.29 3.29 -10.92
N GLU A 109 3.41 2.99 -12.20
CA GLU A 109 2.53 2.02 -12.85
C GLU A 109 2.52 0.63 -12.19
N PRO A 110 3.65 0.05 -11.74
CA PRO A 110 3.62 -1.23 -11.03
C PRO A 110 2.75 -1.20 -9.77
N GLU A 111 2.90 -0.18 -8.93
CA GLU A 111 2.10 -0.01 -7.71
C GLU A 111 0.64 0.31 -8.04
N ALA A 112 0.41 1.16 -9.05
CA ALA A 112 -0.92 1.52 -9.53
C ALA A 112 -1.73 0.31 -10.00
N ARG A 113 -1.08 -0.72 -10.54
CA ARG A 113 -1.75 -1.97 -10.94
C ARG A 113 -2.38 -2.68 -9.74
N VAL A 114 -1.63 -2.83 -8.65
CA VAL A 114 -2.12 -3.47 -7.42
C VAL A 114 -3.17 -2.57 -6.75
N LEU A 115 -2.91 -1.26 -6.69
CA LEU A 115 -3.85 -0.28 -6.16
C LEU A 115 -5.21 -0.30 -6.86
N VAL A 116 -5.23 -0.46 -8.19
CA VAL A 116 -6.47 -0.60 -8.97
C VAL A 116 -7.25 -1.86 -8.54
N LEU A 117 -6.58 -2.99 -8.31
CA LEU A 117 -7.24 -4.22 -7.83
C LEU A 117 -7.86 -3.99 -6.44
N LYS A 118 -7.08 -3.42 -5.51
CA LYS A 118 -7.52 -3.06 -4.14
C LYS A 118 -8.76 -2.16 -4.14
N ILE A 119 -8.75 -1.12 -4.98
CA ILE A 119 -9.89 -0.20 -5.09
C ILE A 119 -11.12 -0.91 -5.66
N ILE A 120 -10.95 -1.71 -6.73
CA ILE A 120 -12.06 -2.41 -7.39
C ILE A 120 -12.72 -3.43 -6.46
N SER A 121 -11.96 -4.12 -5.61
CA SER A 121 -12.53 -5.10 -4.66
C SER A 121 -13.49 -4.45 -3.66
N THR A 122 -13.40 -3.13 -3.42
CA THR A 122 -14.33 -2.42 -2.52
C THR A 122 -15.66 -2.02 -3.17
N PHE A 123 -15.83 -2.21 -4.48
CA PHE A 123 -17.09 -1.95 -5.17
C PHE A 123 -17.97 -3.20 -5.22
N SER A 124 -19.29 -2.98 -5.14
CA SER A 124 -20.27 -4.05 -5.34
C SER A 124 -20.08 -4.73 -6.70
N GLY A 125 -19.95 -6.06 -6.70
CA GLY A 125 -19.70 -6.86 -7.92
C GLY A 125 -18.27 -6.77 -8.46
N HIS A 126 -17.33 -6.21 -7.66
CA HIS A 126 -15.91 -6.08 -7.97
C HIS A 126 -15.63 -5.51 -9.37
N GLN A 127 -16.36 -4.46 -9.73
CA GLN A 127 -16.18 -3.76 -11.00
C GLN A 127 -16.40 -2.26 -10.86
N ALA A 128 -15.61 -1.48 -11.59
CA ALA A 128 -15.73 -0.03 -11.60
C ALA A 128 -15.26 0.59 -12.92
N SER A 129 -15.77 1.77 -13.23
CA SER A 129 -15.23 2.57 -14.32
C SER A 129 -13.87 3.17 -13.93
N THR A 130 -13.01 3.46 -14.90
CA THR A 130 -11.71 4.12 -14.62
C THR A 130 -11.89 5.47 -13.91
N GLY A 131 -12.98 6.19 -14.20
CA GLY A 131 -13.32 7.42 -13.46
C GLY A 131 -13.56 7.16 -11.97
N LYS A 132 -14.46 6.21 -11.64
CA LYS A 132 -14.74 5.84 -10.25
C LYS A 132 -13.50 5.33 -9.51
N ILE A 133 -12.63 4.59 -10.20
CA ILE A 133 -11.36 4.13 -9.62
C ILE A 133 -10.47 5.33 -9.28
N LYS A 134 -10.28 6.28 -10.20
CA LYS A 134 -9.49 7.49 -9.95
C LYS A 134 -10.04 8.27 -8.74
N ASP A 135 -11.37 8.41 -8.65
CA ASP A 135 -11.99 9.19 -7.57
C ASP A 135 -11.77 8.57 -6.17
N ARG A 136 -11.53 7.26 -6.09
CA ARG A 136 -11.22 6.55 -4.82
C ARG A 136 -9.74 6.46 -4.49
N VAL A 137 -8.82 6.79 -5.41
CA VAL A 137 -7.37 6.70 -5.16
C VAL A 137 -6.92 7.42 -3.87
N PRO A 138 -7.37 8.65 -3.58
CA PRO A 138 -6.97 9.36 -2.36
C PRO A 138 -7.34 8.65 -1.05
N ASP A 139 -8.31 7.72 -1.07
CA ASP A 139 -8.71 6.96 0.13
C ASP A 139 -7.72 5.82 0.47
N PHE A 140 -6.92 5.42 -0.52
CA PHE A 140 -5.98 4.29 -0.42
C PHE A 140 -4.53 4.73 -0.54
N TYR A 141 -4.26 5.90 -1.08
CA TYR A 141 -2.92 6.34 -1.41
C TYR A 141 -2.77 7.84 -1.17
N ASP A 142 -1.82 8.21 -0.32
CA ASP A 142 -1.42 9.60 -0.14
C ASP A 142 -0.73 10.09 -1.40
N LEU A 143 -1.24 11.13 -2.04
CA LEU A 143 -0.64 11.66 -3.26
C LEU A 143 0.46 12.66 -2.92
N SER A 144 1.69 12.37 -3.35
CA SER A 144 2.82 13.28 -3.17
C SER A 144 2.63 14.55 -4.01
N ASN A 145 3.43 15.59 -3.76
CA ASN A 145 3.43 16.78 -4.61
C ASN A 145 3.75 16.46 -6.09
N ASP A 146 4.61 15.47 -6.32
CA ASP A 146 4.96 15.02 -7.68
C ASP A 146 3.81 14.26 -8.35
N ASP A 147 2.97 13.57 -7.58
CA ASP A 147 1.76 12.94 -8.10
C ASP A 147 0.75 13.97 -8.58
N LEU A 148 0.61 15.07 -7.81
CA LEU A 148 -0.31 16.17 -8.05
C LEU A 148 0.16 17.12 -9.16
N ALA A 149 1.43 17.03 -9.58
CA ALA A 149 1.96 17.83 -10.67
C ALA A 149 1.16 17.63 -11.97
N PRO A 150 1.05 18.66 -12.84
CA PRO A 150 0.34 18.54 -14.10
C PRO A 150 0.94 17.48 -15.03
N SER A 151 0.09 16.70 -15.69
CA SER A 151 0.50 15.78 -16.74
C SER A 151 0.99 16.53 -17.97
N LEU A 152 2.17 16.15 -18.46
CA LEU A 152 2.73 16.68 -19.72
C LEU A 152 1.99 16.21 -20.97
N THR A 153 1.19 15.14 -20.87
CA THR A 153 0.55 14.50 -22.04
C THR A 153 -0.97 14.57 -22.01
N ARG A 154 -1.57 14.86 -20.86
CA ARG A 154 -3.03 15.00 -20.69
C ARG A 154 -3.35 16.35 -20.06
N LYS A 155 -3.78 17.29 -20.92
CA LYS A 155 -4.13 18.64 -20.50
C LYS A 155 -5.21 18.60 -19.40
N GLY A 156 -4.91 19.21 -18.25
CA GLY A 156 -5.84 19.33 -17.13
C GLY A 156 -5.91 18.11 -16.19
N GLU A 157 -5.11 17.05 -16.42
CA GLU A 157 -4.98 15.96 -15.44
C GLU A 157 -3.67 16.08 -14.64
N ALA A 158 -3.69 15.67 -13.38
CA ALA A 158 -2.46 15.40 -12.62
C ALA A 158 -1.78 14.10 -13.10
N ILE A 159 -0.47 13.96 -12.85
CA ILE A 159 0.32 12.79 -13.25
C ILE A 159 -0.29 11.48 -12.76
N TRP A 160 -0.72 11.41 -11.49
CA TRP A 160 -1.30 10.17 -10.93
C TRP A 160 -2.56 9.70 -11.68
N ARG A 161 -3.43 10.62 -12.13
CA ARG A 161 -4.65 10.28 -12.90
C ARG A 161 -4.27 9.65 -14.24
N GLN A 162 -3.18 10.11 -14.85
CA GLN A 162 -2.65 9.50 -16.06
C GLN A 162 -2.14 8.09 -15.77
N ILE A 163 -1.35 7.90 -14.69
CA ILE A 163 -0.78 6.60 -14.31
C ILE A 163 -1.87 5.55 -14.09
N ILE A 164 -2.93 5.89 -13.37
CA ILE A 164 -4.10 5.00 -13.20
C ILE A 164 -4.76 4.68 -14.54
N GLY A 165 -4.88 5.67 -15.43
CA GLY A 165 -5.38 5.44 -16.79
C GLY A 165 -4.49 4.51 -17.61
N ASN A 166 -3.17 4.58 -17.44
CA ASN A 166 -2.21 3.76 -18.18
C ASN A 166 -2.33 2.28 -17.83
N VAL A 167 -2.78 1.91 -16.62
CA VAL A 167 -3.03 0.51 -16.24
C VAL A 167 -3.91 -0.20 -17.27
N LYS A 168 -5.00 0.45 -17.72
CA LYS A 168 -5.90 -0.08 -18.76
C LYS A 168 -5.30 -0.01 -20.17
N VAL A 169 -4.55 1.05 -20.48
CA VAL A 169 -3.98 1.25 -21.83
C VAL A 169 -2.87 0.22 -22.10
N HIS A 170 -1.99 -0.02 -21.13
CA HIS A 170 -0.88 -0.96 -21.23
C HIS A 170 -1.29 -2.42 -20.94
N HIS A 171 -2.54 -2.78 -21.25
CA HIS A 171 -3.12 -4.09 -20.93
C HIS A 171 -2.40 -5.28 -21.58
N LYS A 172 -1.68 -5.06 -22.68
CA LYS A 172 -0.93 -6.11 -23.41
C LYS A 172 0.43 -6.44 -22.80
N GLY A 173 0.91 -5.68 -21.82
CA GLY A 173 2.19 -5.96 -21.16
C GLY A 173 2.14 -7.29 -20.39
N SER A 174 3.25 -8.03 -20.37
CA SER A 174 3.35 -9.29 -19.61
C SER A 174 3.11 -9.10 -18.11
N LYS A 175 3.51 -7.94 -17.57
CA LYS A 175 3.28 -7.54 -16.17
C LYS A 175 1.93 -6.82 -15.95
N SER A 176 1.03 -6.83 -16.93
CA SER A 176 -0.29 -6.23 -16.77
C SER A 176 -1.20 -7.14 -15.93
N ILE A 177 -2.11 -6.55 -15.15
CA ILE A 177 -3.12 -7.29 -14.37
C ILE A 177 -4.08 -8.07 -15.28
N PHE A 178 -4.25 -7.64 -16.53
CA PHE A 178 -5.10 -8.32 -17.50
C PHE A 178 -4.44 -9.57 -18.07
N THR A 179 -3.18 -9.46 -18.53
CA THR A 179 -2.41 -10.62 -19.02
C THR A 179 -2.18 -11.67 -17.92
N GLN A 180 -2.04 -11.22 -16.67
CA GLN A 180 -1.91 -12.13 -15.52
C GLN A 180 -3.25 -12.79 -15.12
N GLY A 181 -4.37 -12.38 -15.72
CA GLY A 181 -5.71 -12.88 -15.42
C GLY A 181 -6.25 -12.43 -14.07
N LEU A 182 -5.71 -11.35 -13.48
CA LEU A 182 -6.16 -10.77 -12.21
C LEU A 182 -7.35 -9.82 -12.40
N ALA A 183 -7.51 -9.27 -13.61
CA ALA A 183 -8.62 -8.40 -13.95
C ALA A 183 -9.02 -8.58 -15.41
N GLU A 184 -10.25 -8.15 -15.73
CA GLU A 184 -10.82 -8.15 -17.06
C GLU A 184 -11.24 -6.74 -17.47
N ILE A 185 -11.07 -6.41 -18.75
CA ILE A 185 -11.61 -5.18 -19.31
C ILE A 185 -13.08 -5.43 -19.65
N ILE A 186 -13.96 -4.64 -19.03
CA ILE A 186 -15.39 -4.62 -19.34
C ILE A 186 -15.77 -3.32 -20.06
N PRO A 187 -16.93 -3.24 -20.75
CA PRO A 187 -17.43 -1.99 -21.31
C PRO A 187 -17.45 -0.89 -20.25
N GLY A 188 -16.68 0.18 -20.50
CA GLY A 188 -16.60 1.33 -19.59
C GLY A 188 -15.72 1.17 -18.34
N GLY A 189 -15.14 -0.01 -18.08
CA GLY A 189 -14.47 -0.24 -16.79
C GLY A 189 -13.44 -1.36 -16.75
N ILE A 190 -13.23 -1.84 -15.53
CA ILE A 190 -12.38 -2.96 -15.14
C ILE A 190 -13.16 -3.80 -14.13
N LYS A 191 -13.07 -5.13 -14.23
CA LYS A 191 -13.63 -6.09 -13.30
C LYS A 191 -12.51 -6.95 -12.70
N LEU A 192 -12.56 -7.19 -11.40
CA LEU A 192 -11.67 -8.12 -10.71
C LEU A 192 -12.12 -9.56 -10.99
N THR A 193 -11.17 -10.45 -11.26
CA THR A 193 -11.44 -11.90 -11.38
C THR A 193 -11.31 -12.58 -10.03
N ASP A 194 -11.77 -13.83 -9.92
CA ASP A 194 -11.55 -14.65 -8.72
C ASP A 194 -10.06 -14.80 -8.44
N LYS A 195 -9.24 -15.04 -9.47
CA LYS A 195 -7.78 -15.07 -9.36
C LYS A 195 -7.19 -13.75 -8.84
N GLY A 196 -7.76 -12.62 -9.26
CA GLY A 196 -7.38 -11.29 -8.76
C GLY A 196 -7.71 -11.12 -7.28
N TYR A 197 -8.87 -11.62 -6.87
CA TYR A 197 -9.29 -11.61 -5.47
C TYR A 197 -8.42 -12.53 -4.61
N ASP A 198 -8.11 -13.74 -5.09
CA ASP A 198 -7.17 -14.67 -4.44
C ASP A 198 -5.77 -14.06 -4.30
N TYR A 199 -5.31 -13.32 -5.32
CA TYR A 199 -4.07 -12.55 -5.23
C TYR A 199 -4.14 -11.49 -4.12
N LEU A 200 -5.23 -10.72 -4.02
CA LEU A 200 -5.42 -9.76 -2.93
C LEU A 200 -5.43 -10.43 -1.55
N LYS A 201 -6.00 -11.64 -1.43
CA LYS A 201 -5.91 -12.46 -0.21
C LYS A 201 -4.47 -12.87 0.09
N SER A 202 -3.73 -13.29 -0.93
CA SER A 202 -2.34 -13.75 -0.76
C SER A 202 -1.38 -12.66 -0.25
N ILE A 203 -1.69 -11.38 -0.52
CA ILE A 203 -0.95 -10.22 0.00
C ILE A 203 -1.59 -9.63 1.26
N GLY A 204 -2.56 -10.32 1.86
CA GLY A 204 -3.24 -9.94 3.11
C GLY A 204 -4.14 -8.71 2.99
N PHE A 205 -4.53 -8.31 1.78
CA PHE A 205 -5.43 -7.16 1.59
C PHE A 205 -6.90 -7.51 1.82
N ALA A 206 -7.36 -8.63 1.26
CA ALA A 206 -8.75 -9.09 1.36
C ALA A 206 -8.86 -10.27 2.33
N SER A 207 -10.02 -10.40 2.99
CA SER A 207 -10.36 -11.50 3.91
C SER A 207 -11.13 -12.66 3.26
#